data_AF-A0A1F3D7M1-F1
#
_entry.id   AF-A0A1F3D7M1-F1
#
_cell.length_a   1.000
_cell.length_b   1.000
_cell.length_c   1.000
_cell.angle_alpha   90.00
_cell.angle_beta   90.00
_cell.angle_gamma   90.00
#
_symmetry.space_group_name_H-M   'P 1'
#
loop_
_entity.id
_entity.type
_entity.pdbx_description
1 polymer ?
#
loop_
_entity_poly.entity_id
_entity_poly.type
_entity_poly.pdbx_seq_one_letter_code
_entity_poly.pdbx_strand_id
1 'polypeptide(L)'
;MKKKKILKIAAILIIAGVVIGGSIGIYMFNIPHRNVQTAKVDYTLTGSQIVAEYLTGKDAANKKYLSGDGNSKILIITGVISKISDDFNGQKVILLKESDAKAGVSAAFTKETSHNADDLQIGSTVSIKGVIRSGASFDSDLELYENVILEKCDVVKK
;
A
#
# COMPACT_ATOMS: atom_id res chain seq x y z
N MET A 1 -24.97 -33.74 43.82
CA MET A 1 -24.32 -32.41 44.02
C MET A 1 -23.17 -32.10 43.05
N LYS A 2 -22.30 -33.06 42.67
CA LYS A 2 -21.13 -32.81 41.80
C LYS A 2 -21.47 -32.34 40.35
N LYS A 3 -22.51 -32.89 39.71
CA LYS A 3 -22.94 -32.51 38.34
C LYS A 3 -23.37 -31.04 38.20
N LYS A 4 -24.08 -30.48 39.19
CA LYS A 4 -24.47 -29.05 39.21
C LYS A 4 -23.27 -28.10 39.35
N LYS A 5 -22.20 -28.53 40.05
CA LYS A 5 -20.95 -27.75 40.14
C LYS A 5 -20.20 -27.74 38.81
N ILE A 6 -20.13 -28.89 38.12
CA ILE A 6 -19.49 -28.99 36.80
C ILE A 6 -20.23 -28.14 35.76
N LEU A 7 -21.56 -28.16 35.75
CA LEU A 7 -22.36 -27.34 34.82
C LEU A 7 -22.16 -25.83 35.05
N LYS A 8 -22.05 -25.39 36.32
CA LYS A 8 -21.73 -24.00 36.65
C LYS A 8 -20.34 -23.60 36.16
N ILE A 9 -19.33 -24.46 36.34
CA ILE A 9 -17.97 -24.20 35.87
C ILE A 9 -17.93 -24.12 34.34
N ALA A 10 -18.61 -25.04 33.64
CA ALA A 10 -18.71 -25.02 32.18
C ALA A 10 -19.38 -23.74 31.67
N ALA A 11 -20.47 -23.30 32.29
CA ALA A 11 -21.14 -22.05 31.94
C ALA A 11 -20.23 -20.82 32.14
N ILE A 12 -19.47 -20.78 33.25
CA ILE A 12 -18.50 -19.69 33.51
C ILE A 12 -17.39 -19.68 32.46
N LEU A 13 -16.85 -20.84 32.08
CA LEU A 13 -15.82 -20.93 31.04
C LEU A 13 -16.33 -20.49 29.67
N ILE A 14 -17.56 -20.84 29.30
CA ILE A 14 -18.18 -20.39 28.05
C ILE A 14 -18.36 -18.87 28.07
N ILE A 15 -18.89 -18.31 29.15
CA ILE A 15 -19.07 -16.85 29.28
C ILE A 15 -17.72 -16.13 29.23
N ALA A 16 -16.71 -16.62 29.95
CA ALA A 16 -15.36 -16.07 29.91
C ALA A 16 -14.76 -16.14 28.50
N GLY A 17 -14.94 -17.25 27.79
CA GLY A 17 -14.53 -17.40 26.40
C GLY A 17 -15.20 -16.40 25.46
N VAL A 18 -16.51 -16.17 25.61
CA VAL A 18 -17.26 -15.18 24.83
C VAL A 18 -16.80 -13.75 25.14
N VAL A 19 -16.54 -13.42 26.40
CA VAL A 19 -16.06 -12.08 26.79
C VAL A 19 -14.67 -11.83 26.23
N ILE A 20 -13.75 -12.80 26.34
CA ILE A 20 -12.39 -12.67 25.81
C ILE A 20 -12.42 -12.59 24.28
N GLY A 21 -13.13 -13.52 23.62
CA GLY A 21 -13.26 -13.54 22.16
C GLY A 21 -13.93 -12.29 21.61
N GLY A 22 -15.01 -11.84 22.25
CA GLY A 22 -15.70 -10.61 21.89
C GLY A 22 -14.83 -9.37 22.07
N SER A 23 -14.06 -9.30 23.16
CA SER A 23 -13.15 -8.18 23.42
C SER A 23 -12.02 -8.11 22.39
N ILE A 24 -11.42 -9.25 22.04
CA ILE A 24 -10.38 -9.34 21.00
C ILE A 24 -10.96 -8.95 19.64
N GLY A 25 -12.16 -9.44 19.30
CA GLY A 25 -12.84 -9.08 18.06
C GLY A 25 -13.06 -7.57 17.95
N ILE A 26 -13.65 -6.95 18.98
CA ILE A 26 -13.89 -5.50 19.02
C ILE A 26 -12.56 -4.72 18.93
N TYR A 27 -11.52 -5.18 19.62
CA TYR A 27 -10.20 -4.54 19.55
C TYR A 27 -9.63 -4.57 18.13
N MET A 28 -9.64 -5.73 17.47
CA MET A 28 -9.14 -5.89 16.09
C MET A 28 -9.90 -5.01 15.08
N PHE A 29 -11.21 -4.85 15.24
CA PHE A 29 -12.03 -3.97 14.38
C PHE A 29 -11.72 -2.47 14.57
N ASN A 30 -11.15 -2.07 15.71
CA ASN A 30 -10.86 -0.67 16.03
C ASN A 30 -9.36 -0.33 15.96
N ILE A 31 -8.51 -1.21 15.40
CA ILE A 31 -7.09 -0.89 15.22
C ILE A 31 -6.98 0.25 14.21
N PRO A 32 -6.40 1.41 14.59
CA PRO A 32 -6.25 2.53 13.68
C PRO A 32 -5.28 2.14 12.57
N HIS A 33 -5.72 2.33 11.32
CA HIS A 33 -4.85 2.14 10.16
C HIS A 33 -3.69 3.14 10.22
N ARG A 34 -2.47 2.68 9.93
CA ARG A 34 -1.28 3.55 9.81
C ARG A 34 -1.60 4.68 8.82
N ASN A 35 -1.51 5.92 9.31
CA ASN A 35 -1.66 7.11 8.46
C ASN A 35 -0.37 7.33 7.66
N VAL A 36 -0.43 7.07 6.37
CA VAL A 36 0.70 7.21 5.45
C VAL A 36 1.15 8.66 5.33
N GLN A 37 0.21 9.60 5.37
CA GLN A 37 0.50 11.00 5.13
C GLN A 37 1.32 11.62 6.24
N THR A 38 1.05 11.26 7.50
CA THR A 38 1.83 11.76 8.65
C THR A 38 3.04 10.91 9.00
N ALA A 39 3.10 9.67 8.52
CA ALA A 39 4.22 8.79 8.83
C ALA A 39 5.51 9.21 8.11
N LYS A 40 6.65 8.87 8.74
CA LYS A 40 7.99 9.13 8.21
C LYS A 40 8.19 8.44 6.86
N VAL A 41 8.81 9.17 5.93
CA VAL A 41 9.25 8.64 4.63
C VAL A 41 10.49 7.78 4.86
N ASP A 42 10.47 6.56 4.32
CA ASP A 42 11.58 5.63 4.38
C ASP A 42 12.61 5.89 3.26
N TYR A 43 12.14 6.19 2.04
CA TYR A 43 12.99 6.49 0.89
C TYR A 43 12.38 7.54 -0.05
N THR A 44 13.25 8.29 -0.72
CA THR A 44 12.89 9.22 -1.81
C THR A 44 13.69 8.84 -3.05
N LEU A 45 13.00 8.55 -4.16
CA LEU A 45 13.59 7.99 -5.38
C LEU A 45 12.92 8.60 -6.62
N THR A 46 13.50 8.39 -7.80
CA THR A 46 12.80 8.57 -9.07
C THR A 46 12.08 7.30 -9.49
N GLY A 47 11.05 7.43 -10.34
CA GLY A 47 10.34 6.28 -10.92
C GLY A 47 11.29 5.31 -11.64
N SER A 48 12.23 5.85 -12.42
CA SER A 48 13.21 5.05 -13.16
C SER A 48 14.18 4.29 -12.24
N GLN A 49 14.59 4.89 -11.11
CA GLN A 49 15.47 4.24 -10.14
C GLN A 49 14.81 3.01 -9.53
N ILE A 50 13.59 3.15 -8.99
CA ILE A 50 12.92 2.03 -8.34
C ILE A 50 12.57 0.92 -9.33
N VAL A 51 12.15 1.26 -10.55
CA VAL A 51 11.90 0.28 -11.61
C VAL A 51 13.19 -0.49 -11.94
N ALA A 52 14.31 0.21 -12.14
CA ALA A 52 15.58 -0.43 -12.46
C ALA A 52 16.07 -1.35 -11.33
N GLU A 53 15.96 -0.94 -10.06
CA GLU A 53 16.31 -1.77 -8.91
C GLU A 53 15.51 -3.08 -8.89
N TYR A 54 14.21 -3.01 -9.14
CA TYR A 54 13.34 -4.19 -9.17
C TYR A 54 13.63 -5.11 -10.36
N LEU A 55 13.83 -4.57 -11.56
CA LEU A 55 14.15 -5.36 -12.75
C LEU A 55 15.57 -5.96 -12.71
N THR A 56 16.48 -5.36 -11.95
CA THR A 56 17.85 -5.90 -11.76
C THR A 56 17.87 -6.99 -10.69
N GLY A 57 17.09 -6.85 -9.62
CA GLY A 57 17.12 -7.78 -8.50
C GLY A 57 15.92 -7.65 -7.57
N LYS A 58 14.84 -8.36 -7.90
CA LYS A 58 13.58 -8.36 -7.14
C LYS A 58 13.76 -8.64 -5.65
N ASP A 59 14.56 -9.63 -5.27
CA ASP A 59 14.74 -10.00 -3.87
C ASP A 59 15.50 -8.94 -3.06
N ALA A 60 16.51 -8.32 -3.67
CA ALA A 60 17.26 -7.22 -3.05
C ALA A 60 16.38 -5.98 -2.88
N ALA A 61 15.60 -5.63 -3.90
CA ALA A 61 14.64 -4.53 -3.85
C ALA A 61 13.53 -4.80 -2.83
N ASN A 62 12.99 -6.03 -2.77
CA ASN A 62 12.02 -6.43 -1.76
C ASN A 62 12.59 -6.28 -0.35
N LYS A 63 13.83 -6.70 -0.10
CA LYS A 63 14.46 -6.53 1.23
C LYS A 63 14.63 -5.05 1.61
N LYS A 64 14.79 -4.16 0.62
CA LYS A 64 14.95 -2.72 0.82
C LYS A 64 13.61 -2.00 1.04
N TYR A 65 12.59 -2.34 0.24
CA TYR A 65 11.36 -1.57 0.13
C TYR A 65 10.11 -2.26 0.70
N LEU A 66 10.12 -3.58 0.82
CA LEU A 66 9.07 -4.30 1.54
C LEU A 66 9.58 -4.59 2.95
N SER A 67 8.76 -4.29 3.95
CA SER A 67 9.13 -4.56 5.33
C SER A 67 8.67 -5.96 5.74
N GLY A 68 9.57 -6.72 6.37
CA GLY A 68 9.28 -8.08 6.85
C GLY A 68 8.37 -8.14 8.08
N ASP A 69 8.06 -7.00 8.69
CA ASP A 69 7.13 -6.87 9.83
C ASP A 69 5.66 -6.75 9.39
N GLY A 70 5.38 -6.87 8.09
CA GLY A 70 4.05 -6.69 7.50
C GLY A 70 3.70 -5.24 7.15
N ASN A 71 4.58 -4.27 7.44
CA ASN A 71 4.35 -2.85 7.12
C ASN A 71 5.18 -2.38 5.93
N SER A 72 4.64 -2.46 4.71
CA SER A 72 5.21 -1.82 3.52
C SER A 72 5.83 -0.42 3.78
N LYS A 73 7.01 -0.15 3.18
CA LYS A 73 7.71 1.12 3.33
C LYS A 73 6.94 2.27 2.69
N ILE A 74 7.15 3.48 3.21
CA ILE A 74 6.60 4.72 2.67
C ILE A 74 7.65 5.38 1.80
N LEU A 75 7.32 5.58 0.53
CA LEU A 75 8.22 6.12 -0.48
C LEU A 75 7.69 7.46 -0.97
N ILE A 76 8.60 8.36 -1.34
CA ILE A 76 8.32 9.47 -2.25
C ILE A 76 8.94 9.12 -3.59
N ILE A 77 8.11 9.06 -4.64
CA ILE A 77 8.55 8.82 -6.00
C ILE A 77 8.32 10.07 -6.83
N THR A 78 9.39 10.56 -7.45
CA THR A 78 9.34 11.65 -8.43
C THR A 78 9.39 11.09 -9.85
N GLY A 79 8.52 11.58 -10.73
CA GLY A 79 8.53 11.17 -12.13
C GLY A 79 7.57 11.97 -13.01
N VAL A 80 7.64 11.71 -14.32
CA VAL A 80 6.77 12.33 -15.33
C VAL A 80 5.44 11.56 -15.41
N ILE A 81 4.33 12.29 -15.39
CA ILE A 81 2.99 11.71 -15.51
C ILE A 81 2.76 11.26 -16.95
N SER A 82 2.61 9.96 -17.15
CA SER A 82 2.29 9.38 -18.46
C SER A 82 0.80 9.12 -18.66
N LYS A 83 0.07 8.87 -17.56
CA LYS A 83 -1.38 8.61 -17.59
C LYS A 83 -2.02 9.02 -16.27
N ILE A 84 -3.23 9.54 -16.38
CA ILE A 84 -4.16 9.80 -15.28
C ILE A 84 -5.42 8.99 -15.58
N SER A 85 -5.90 8.22 -14.60
CA SER A 85 -7.12 7.41 -14.72
C SER A 85 -7.81 7.31 -13.36
N ASP A 86 -8.98 6.68 -13.34
CA ASP A 86 -9.70 6.35 -12.13
C ASP A 86 -9.80 4.82 -11.99
N ASP A 87 -9.76 4.32 -10.76
CA ASP A 87 -10.05 2.92 -10.46
C ASP A 87 -11.57 2.64 -10.49
N PHE A 88 -11.96 1.39 -10.25
CA PHE A 88 -13.39 1.00 -10.21
C PHE A 88 -14.20 1.68 -9.10
N ASN A 89 -13.52 2.28 -8.10
CA ASN A 89 -14.14 3.01 -7.00
C ASN A 89 -14.15 4.54 -7.23
N GLY A 90 -13.68 5.01 -8.40
CA GLY A 90 -13.56 6.43 -8.71
C GLY A 90 -12.39 7.13 -8.02
N GLN A 91 -11.37 6.40 -7.57
CA GLN A 91 -10.16 6.95 -6.97
C GLN A 91 -9.10 7.18 -8.04
N LYS A 92 -8.35 8.28 -7.93
CA LYS A 92 -7.32 8.64 -8.93
C LYS A 92 -6.16 7.65 -8.92
N VAL A 93 -5.73 7.26 -10.12
CA VAL A 93 -4.54 6.45 -10.38
C VAL A 93 -3.64 7.20 -11.36
N ILE A 94 -2.41 7.49 -10.91
CA ILE A 94 -1.42 8.24 -11.68
C ILE A 94 -0.27 7.30 -12.05
N LEU A 95 0.01 7.16 -13.35
CA LEU A 95 1.15 6.39 -13.83
C LEU A 95 2.33 7.32 -14.10
N LEU A 96 3.39 7.18 -13.31
CA LEU A 96 4.68 7.84 -13.52
C LEU A 96 5.56 6.95 -14.39
N LYS A 97 5.87 7.38 -15.62
CA LYS A 97 6.63 6.56 -16.58
C LYS A 97 7.31 7.44 -17.62
N GLU A 98 8.60 7.21 -17.83
CA GLU A 98 9.36 7.80 -18.95
C GLU A 98 8.94 7.15 -20.28
N SER A 99 8.97 7.91 -21.38
CA SER A 99 8.46 7.47 -22.69
C SER A 99 9.02 6.12 -23.17
N ASP A 100 10.32 5.88 -22.96
CA ASP A 100 11.02 4.67 -23.42
C ASP A 100 11.16 3.60 -22.33
N ALA A 101 10.57 3.80 -21.16
CA ALA A 101 10.67 2.85 -20.06
C ALA A 101 9.78 1.61 -20.31
N LYS A 102 10.27 0.45 -19.88
CA LYS A 102 9.52 -0.82 -19.95
C LYS A 102 8.36 -0.84 -18.95
N ALA A 103 8.64 -0.41 -17.72
CA ALA A 103 7.68 -0.27 -16.62
C ALA A 103 7.75 1.15 -16.03
N GLY A 104 6.74 1.51 -15.25
CA GLY A 104 6.68 2.74 -14.47
C GLY A 104 6.22 2.49 -13.03
N VAL A 105 5.68 3.53 -12.41
CA VAL A 105 5.10 3.49 -11.06
C VAL A 105 3.65 3.89 -11.13
N SER A 106 2.76 2.95 -10.82
CA SER A 106 1.31 3.17 -10.71
C SER A 106 0.98 3.58 -9.28
N ALA A 107 0.58 4.82 -9.09
CA ALA A 107 0.24 5.40 -7.80
C ALA A 107 -1.27 5.54 -7.63
N ALA A 108 -1.85 4.71 -6.76
CA ALA A 108 -3.27 4.73 -6.44
C ALA A 108 -3.53 5.61 -5.20
N PHE A 109 -4.34 6.65 -5.40
CA PHE A 109 -4.78 7.58 -4.35
C PHE A 109 -5.93 6.98 -3.55
N THR A 110 -6.17 7.49 -2.35
CA THR A 110 -7.39 7.16 -1.62
C THR A 110 -8.52 8.10 -2.04
N LYS A 111 -9.74 7.77 -1.65
CA LYS A 111 -10.88 8.68 -1.79
C LYS A 111 -10.61 10.05 -1.15
N GLU A 112 -9.93 10.08 0.00
CA GLU A 112 -9.62 11.31 0.73
C GLU A 112 -8.55 12.15 0.04
N THR A 113 -7.62 11.55 -0.71
CA THR A 113 -6.49 12.26 -1.33
C THR A 113 -6.62 12.46 -2.84
N SER A 114 -7.58 11.80 -3.50
CA SER A 114 -7.76 11.87 -4.96
C SER A 114 -7.92 13.31 -5.46
N HIS A 115 -8.63 14.16 -4.72
CA HIS A 115 -8.83 15.57 -5.09
C HIS A 115 -7.53 16.40 -5.15
N ASN A 116 -6.47 15.99 -4.43
CA ASN A 116 -5.17 16.67 -4.51
C ASN A 116 -4.47 16.42 -5.86
N ALA A 117 -4.95 15.46 -6.66
CA ALA A 117 -4.42 15.13 -7.97
C ALA A 117 -5.21 15.75 -9.14
N ASP A 118 -6.29 16.49 -8.87
CA ASP A 118 -7.19 16.99 -9.92
C ASP A 118 -6.51 18.01 -10.87
N ASP A 119 -5.56 18.78 -10.36
CA ASP A 119 -4.80 19.77 -11.13
C ASP A 119 -3.56 19.19 -11.84
N LEU A 120 -3.31 17.88 -11.70
CA LEU A 120 -2.16 17.24 -12.34
C LEU A 120 -2.37 17.11 -13.85
N GLN A 121 -1.29 17.30 -14.60
CA GLN A 121 -1.31 17.24 -16.06
C GLN A 121 -0.34 16.20 -16.59
N ILE A 122 -0.77 15.45 -17.61
CA ILE A 122 0.09 14.51 -18.34
C ILE A 122 1.29 15.29 -18.92
N GLY A 123 2.48 14.69 -18.80
CA GLY A 123 3.76 15.28 -19.20
C GLY A 123 4.43 16.13 -18.12
N SER A 124 3.73 16.49 -17.04
CA SER A 124 4.35 17.21 -15.92
C SER A 124 5.12 16.27 -14.97
N THR A 125 6.13 16.81 -14.30
CA THR A 125 6.88 16.11 -13.25
C THR A 125 6.24 16.35 -11.88
N VAL A 126 5.95 15.28 -11.15
CA VAL A 126 5.32 15.32 -9.82
C VAL A 126 6.07 14.42 -8.84
N SER A 127 5.99 14.75 -7.56
CA SER A 127 6.43 13.89 -6.45
C SER A 127 5.21 13.35 -5.72
N ILE A 128 5.08 12.02 -5.67
CA ILE A 128 3.96 11.32 -5.04
C ILE A 128 4.48 10.53 -3.85
N LYS A 129 3.88 10.73 -2.68
CA LYS A 129 4.13 9.94 -1.48
C LYS A 129 3.14 8.78 -1.45
N GLY A 130 3.59 7.58 -1.10
CA GLY A 130 2.71 6.42 -0.98
C GLY A 130 3.36 5.23 -0.29
N VAL A 131 2.59 4.17 -0.10
CA VAL A 131 3.06 2.90 0.45
C VAL A 131 3.27 1.91 -0.69
N ILE A 132 4.45 1.29 -0.76
CA ILE A 132 4.73 0.29 -1.79
C ILE A 132 4.02 -1.04 -1.54
N ARG A 133 3.41 -1.61 -2.58
CA ARG A 133 2.76 -2.93 -2.52
C ARG A 133 3.52 -3.99 -3.28
N SER A 134 4.01 -3.64 -4.45
CA SER A 134 4.80 -4.52 -5.30
C SER A 134 5.77 -3.70 -6.14
N GLY A 135 6.84 -4.36 -6.56
CA GLY A 135 7.80 -3.80 -7.50
C GLY A 135 7.48 -4.14 -8.95
N ALA A 136 8.24 -3.58 -9.87
CA ALA A 136 8.15 -3.93 -11.28
C ALA A 136 8.65 -5.37 -11.52
N SER A 137 7.94 -6.10 -12.38
CA SER A 137 8.31 -7.44 -12.82
C SER A 137 8.20 -7.54 -14.34
N PHE A 138 8.79 -8.57 -14.92
CA PHE A 138 8.42 -9.05 -16.24
C PHE A 138 7.66 -10.37 -16.07
N ASP A 139 6.43 -10.42 -16.56
CA ASP A 139 5.65 -11.64 -16.66
C ASP A 139 5.98 -12.30 -18.01
N SER A 140 6.63 -13.47 -17.97
CA SER A 140 7.04 -14.19 -19.17
C SER A 140 5.89 -14.84 -19.91
N ASP A 141 4.80 -15.17 -19.22
CA ASP A 141 3.66 -15.86 -19.80
C ASP A 141 2.77 -14.88 -20.56
N LEU A 142 2.67 -13.65 -20.04
CA LEU A 142 1.95 -12.55 -20.67
C LEU A 142 2.82 -11.70 -21.60
N GLU A 143 4.13 -11.90 -21.59
CA GLU A 143 5.14 -11.06 -22.28
C GLU A 143 5.01 -9.56 -21.92
N LEU A 144 4.65 -9.26 -20.67
CA LEU A 144 4.33 -7.89 -20.22
C LEU A 144 5.17 -7.47 -19.02
N TYR A 145 5.47 -6.17 -18.97
CA TYR A 145 6.08 -5.55 -17.80
C TYR A 145 5.01 -5.03 -16.85
N GLU A 146 5.11 -5.44 -15.59
CA GLU A 146 4.30 -4.93 -14.50
C GLU A 146 4.94 -3.66 -13.91
N ASN A 147 4.10 -2.71 -13.51
CA ASN A 147 4.56 -1.48 -12.86
C ASN A 147 4.82 -1.72 -11.37
N VAL A 148 5.66 -0.87 -10.78
CA VAL A 148 5.68 -0.71 -9.31
C VAL A 148 4.31 -0.19 -8.88
N ILE A 149 3.74 -0.76 -7.82
CA ILE A 149 2.44 -0.33 -7.28
C ILE A 149 2.65 0.41 -5.97
N LEU A 150 2.18 1.65 -5.93
CA LEU A 150 2.00 2.41 -4.70
C LEU A 150 0.51 2.56 -4.40
N GLU A 151 0.17 2.49 -3.12
CA GLU A 151 -1.17 2.74 -2.59
C GLU A 151 -1.15 3.85 -1.55
N LYS A 152 -2.36 4.31 -1.20
CA LYS A 152 -2.58 5.37 -0.21
C LYS A 152 -1.78 6.62 -0.57
N CYS A 153 -1.76 6.92 -1.86
CA CYS A 153 -0.93 7.98 -2.41
C CYS A 153 -1.49 9.37 -2.11
N ASP A 154 -0.59 10.34 -2.01
CA ASP A 154 -0.93 11.76 -2.01
C ASP A 154 0.17 12.55 -2.74
N VAL A 155 -0.19 13.72 -3.27
CA VAL A 155 0.76 14.63 -3.90
C VAL A 155 1.59 15.32 -2.82
N VAL A 156 2.91 15.34 -2.98
CA VAL A 156 3.79 16.10 -2.09
C VAL A 156 3.68 17.58 -2.46
N LYS A 157 2.99 18.35 -1.62
CA LYS A 157 2.91 19.81 -1.74
C LYS A 157 4.27 20.41 -1.34
N LYS A 158 4.82 21.29 -2.19
CA LYS A 158 6.05 22.03 -1.91
C LYS A 158 5.81 23.16 -0.92
#